data_AF-A0A497AGL9-F1
#
_entry.id   AF-A0A497AGL9-F1
#
_cell.length_a   1.000
_cell.length_b   1.000
_cell.length_c   1.000
_cell.angle_alpha   90.00
_cell.angle_beta   90.00
_cell.angle_gamma   90.00
#
_symmetry.space_group_name_H-M   'P 1'
#
loop_
_entity.id
_entity.type
_entity.pdbx_description
1 polymer ?
#
loop_
_entity_poly.entity_id
_entity_poly.type
_entity_poly.pdbx_seq_one_letter_code
_entity_poly.pdbx_strand_id
1 'polypeptide(L)'
;AAELLQHATEELGHAELLANRLIQLGGTPLLTPQDWYEMTNCGYESPADPYVEVVLEQNIKGEQCAIGVYQKLVEFTREIDPVTYEIVLSILTDEIEHEEDLEAIVEDIQLMKERR
;
A
#
# COMPACT_ATOMS: atom_id res chain seq x y z
N ALA A 1 14.78 7.90 0.36
CA ALA A 1 14.72 6.97 -0.79
C ALA A 1 14.97 5.52 -0.39
N ALA A 2 15.69 5.22 0.71
CA ALA A 2 15.81 3.84 1.19
C ALA A 2 14.43 3.26 1.57
N GLU A 3 13.66 4.00 2.38
CA GLU A 3 12.30 3.60 2.81
C GLU A 3 11.36 3.29 1.65
N LEU A 4 11.18 4.26 0.74
CA LEU A 4 10.31 4.09 -0.43
C LEU A 4 10.71 2.91 -1.34
N LEU A 5 11.99 2.52 -1.35
CA LEU A 5 12.45 1.35 -2.11
C LEU A 5 12.12 0.04 -1.38
N GLN A 6 12.18 0.06 -0.05
CA GLN A 6 11.76 -1.05 0.79
C GLN A 6 10.27 -1.30 0.62
N HIS A 7 9.42 -0.28 0.84
CA HIS A 7 7.97 -0.38 0.64
C HIS A 7 7.65 -0.88 -0.78
N ALA A 8 8.25 -0.30 -1.82
CA ALA A 8 8.01 -0.74 -3.20
C ALA A 8 8.37 -2.22 -3.45
N THR A 9 9.32 -2.78 -2.69
CA THR A 9 9.67 -4.20 -2.75
C THR A 9 8.63 -5.06 -2.03
N GLU A 10 8.16 -4.62 -0.87
CA GLU A 10 7.08 -5.25 -0.10
C GLU A 10 5.76 -5.23 -0.88
N GLU A 11 5.41 -4.10 -1.50
CA GLU A 11 4.22 -3.96 -2.34
C GLU A 11 4.22 -4.89 -3.55
N LEU A 12 5.38 -5.11 -4.17
CA LEU A 12 5.49 -6.12 -5.22
C LEU A 12 5.21 -7.52 -4.66
N GLY A 13 5.70 -7.82 -3.45
CA GLY A 13 5.40 -9.04 -2.73
C GLY A 13 3.90 -9.20 -2.44
N HIS A 14 3.23 -8.13 -2.01
CA HIS A 14 1.77 -8.10 -1.80
C HIS A 14 1.02 -8.45 -3.10
N ALA A 15 1.40 -7.81 -4.20
CA ALA A 15 0.82 -8.05 -5.52
C ALA A 15 1.00 -9.51 -5.97
N GLU A 16 2.18 -10.11 -5.75
CA GLU A 16 2.44 -11.52 -6.06
C GLU A 16 1.60 -12.47 -5.21
N LEU A 17 1.45 -12.20 -3.91
CA LEU A 17 0.60 -12.99 -3.01
C LEU A 17 -0.86 -12.98 -3.48
N LEU A 18 -1.39 -11.80 -3.78
CA LEU A 18 -2.77 -11.61 -4.22
C LEU A 18 -3.03 -12.25 -5.59
N ALA A 19 -2.11 -12.07 -6.56
CA ALA A 19 -2.24 -12.67 -7.88
C ALA A 19 -2.25 -14.21 -7.80
N ASN A 20 -1.35 -14.79 -7.00
CA ASN A 20 -1.32 -16.23 -6.77
C ASN A 20 -2.61 -16.72 -6.08
N ARG A 21 -3.12 -15.97 -5.09
CA ARG A 21 -4.36 -16.34 -4.39
C ARG A 21 -5.58 -16.29 -5.32
N LEU A 22 -5.67 -15.28 -6.18
CA LEU A 22 -6.72 -15.19 -7.21
C LEU A 22 -6.72 -16.41 -8.14
N ILE A 23 -5.53 -16.84 -8.59
CA ILE A 23 -5.40 -18.03 -9.45
C ILE A 23 -5.84 -19.30 -8.69
N GLN A 24 -5.46 -19.46 -7.41
CA GLN A 24 -5.88 -20.59 -6.59
C GLN A 24 -7.41 -20.70 -6.44
N LEU A 25 -8.10 -19.55 -6.40
CA LEU A 25 -9.56 -19.47 -6.35
C LEU A 25 -10.23 -19.70 -7.73
N GLY A 26 -9.44 -19.95 -8.78
CA GLY A 26 -9.93 -20.13 -10.16
C GLY A 26 -10.21 -18.82 -10.89
N GLY A 27 -9.79 -17.69 -10.32
CA GLY A 27 -9.90 -16.36 -10.94
C GLY A 27 -8.80 -16.08 -11.95
N THR A 28 -8.84 -14.89 -12.56
CA THR A 28 -7.81 -14.40 -13.48
C THR A 28 -7.38 -13.01 -13.02
N PRO A 29 -6.10 -12.81 -12.62
CA PRO A 29 -5.58 -11.48 -12.32
C PRO A 29 -5.64 -10.56 -13.55
N LEU A 30 -5.50 -9.24 -13.33
CA LEU A 30 -5.40 -8.29 -14.43
C LEU A 30 -4.19 -8.63 -15.32
N LEU A 31 -4.43 -8.77 -16.61
CA LEU A 31 -3.43 -9.27 -17.56
C LEU A 31 -2.66 -8.15 -18.26
N THR A 32 -3.18 -6.91 -18.23
CA THR A 32 -2.56 -5.78 -18.91
C THR A 32 -2.40 -4.60 -17.95
N PRO A 33 -1.26 -3.88 -18.00
CA PRO A 33 -1.05 -2.69 -17.16
C PRO A 33 -2.05 -1.56 -17.42
N GLN A 34 -2.65 -1.50 -18.61
CA GLN A 34 -3.64 -0.49 -18.97
C GLN A 34 -4.89 -0.60 -18.08
N ASP A 35 -5.30 -1.81 -17.75
CA ASP A 35 -6.49 -2.07 -16.93
C ASP A 35 -6.34 -1.56 -15.49
N TRP A 36 -5.10 -1.35 -15.01
CA TRP A 36 -4.85 -0.85 -13.65
C TRP A 36 -5.44 0.53 -13.42
N TYR A 37 -5.46 1.39 -14.43
CA TYR A 37 -6.02 2.74 -14.32
C TYR A 37 -7.55 2.73 -14.18
N GLU A 38 -8.21 1.67 -14.64
CA GLU A 38 -9.67 1.51 -14.53
C GLU A 38 -10.06 0.78 -13.24
N MET A 39 -9.20 -0.14 -12.78
CA MET A 39 -9.50 -1.06 -11.67
C MET A 39 -8.86 -0.66 -10.35
N THR A 40 -7.96 0.33 -10.33
CA THR A 40 -7.31 0.81 -9.10
C THR A 40 -8.33 1.41 -8.13
N ASN A 41 -8.15 1.11 -6.83
CA ASN A 41 -8.93 1.74 -5.77
C ASN A 41 -8.36 3.11 -5.37
N CYS A 42 -7.05 3.29 -5.52
CA CYS A 42 -6.30 4.43 -4.97
C CYS A 42 -5.78 5.40 -6.05
N GLY A 43 -5.96 5.07 -7.33
CA GLY A 43 -5.40 5.85 -8.42
C GLY A 43 -3.91 5.62 -8.61
N TYR A 44 -3.30 6.48 -9.41
CA TYR A 44 -1.84 6.58 -9.57
C TYR A 44 -1.48 8.06 -9.58
N GLU A 45 -0.69 8.49 -8.59
CA GLU A 45 -0.20 9.87 -8.51
C GLU A 45 1.26 9.92 -8.97
N SER A 46 1.52 10.66 -10.05
CA SER A 46 2.89 10.82 -10.56
C SER A 46 3.66 11.77 -9.64
N PRO A 47 4.88 11.41 -9.18
CA PRO A 47 5.72 12.28 -8.36
C PRO A 47 6.41 13.36 -9.22
N ALA A 48 5.62 14.28 -9.77
CA ALA A 48 6.10 15.33 -10.67
C ALA A 48 6.96 16.38 -9.96
N ASP A 49 6.72 16.59 -8.66
CA ASP A 49 7.56 17.38 -7.77
C ASP A 49 8.38 16.44 -6.88
N PRO A 50 9.72 16.37 -7.06
CA PRO A 50 10.57 15.48 -6.29
C PRO A 50 10.91 16.02 -4.89
N TYR A 51 10.33 17.13 -4.44
CA TYR A 51 10.55 17.65 -3.09
C TYR A 51 10.10 16.64 -2.04
N VAL A 52 10.98 16.38 -1.06
CA VAL A 52 10.80 15.26 -0.11
C VAL A 52 9.47 15.28 0.64
N GLU A 53 9.01 16.46 1.09
CA GLU A 53 7.74 16.55 1.82
C GLU A 53 6.53 16.32 0.91
N VAL A 54 6.61 16.70 -0.37
CA VAL A 54 5.54 16.43 -1.34
C VAL A 54 5.46 14.94 -1.62
N VAL A 55 6.62 14.28 -1.82
CA VAL A 55 6.66 12.83 -2.04
C VAL A 55 6.18 12.08 -0.80
N LEU A 56 6.57 12.50 0.41
CA LEU A 56 6.08 11.89 1.65
C LEU A 56 4.56 12.04 1.78
N GLU A 57 4.01 13.23 1.54
CA GLU A 57 2.56 13.45 1.58
C GLU A 57 1.82 12.58 0.57
N GLN A 58 2.38 12.37 -0.63
CA GLN A 58 1.81 11.47 -1.64
C GLN A 58 1.81 10.01 -1.19
N ASN A 59 2.91 9.52 -0.60
CA ASN A 59 3.01 8.14 -0.16
C ASN A 59 2.10 7.87 1.05
N ILE A 60 2.04 8.78 2.03
CA ILE A 60 1.11 8.66 3.17
C ILE A 60 -0.36 8.57 2.69
N LYS A 61 -0.76 9.38 1.70
CA LYS A 61 -2.10 9.26 1.09
C LYS A 61 -2.32 7.92 0.39
N GLY A 62 -1.27 7.37 -0.21
CA GLY A 62 -1.24 6.02 -0.77
C GLY A 62 -1.55 4.97 0.29
N GLU A 63 -0.79 4.96 1.39
CA GLU A 63 -0.95 3.98 2.47
C GLU A 63 -2.33 4.11 3.13
N GLN A 64 -2.80 5.34 3.40
CA GLN A 64 -4.15 5.58 3.93
C GLN A 64 -5.26 5.00 3.05
N CYS A 65 -5.11 5.10 1.73
CA CYS A 65 -6.05 4.49 0.82
C CYS A 65 -5.95 2.96 0.84
N ALA A 66 -4.73 2.41 0.79
CA ALA A 66 -4.48 0.97 0.84
C ALA A 66 -5.06 0.34 2.11
N ILE A 67 -4.78 0.93 3.29
CA ILE A 67 -5.36 0.56 4.59
C ILE A 67 -6.88 0.50 4.50
N GLY A 68 -7.52 1.54 3.95
CA GLY A 68 -8.98 1.59 3.80
C GLY A 68 -9.55 0.50 2.88
N VAL A 69 -8.78 0.05 1.88
CA VAL A 69 -9.15 -1.08 1.00
C VAL A 69 -8.98 -2.40 1.72
N TYR A 70 -7.83 -2.65 2.35
CA TYR A 70 -7.54 -3.92 3.00
C TYR A 70 -8.40 -4.13 4.25
N GLN A 71 -8.76 -3.08 5.01
CA GLN A 71 -9.75 -3.19 6.09
C GLN A 71 -11.09 -3.77 5.61
N LYS A 72 -11.60 -3.28 4.47
CA LYS A 72 -12.86 -3.81 3.89
C LYS A 72 -12.71 -5.26 3.44
N LEU A 73 -11.55 -5.62 2.88
CA LEU A 73 -11.27 -7.00 2.48
C LEU A 73 -11.17 -7.92 3.70
N VAL A 74 -10.50 -7.49 4.79
CA VAL A 74 -10.42 -8.23 6.06
C VAL A 74 -11.82 -8.53 6.59
N GLU A 75 -12.71 -7.54 6.60
CA GLU A 75 -14.10 -7.72 7.00
C GLU A 75 -14.84 -8.70 6.09
N PHE A 76 -14.65 -8.58 4.77
CA PHE A 76 -15.31 -9.43 3.78
C PHE A 76 -14.88 -10.90 3.88
N THR A 77 -13.58 -11.17 4.06
CA THR A 77 -13.04 -12.54 3.99
C THR A 77 -13.09 -13.28 5.32
N ARG A 78 -13.27 -12.58 6.46
CA ARG A 78 -13.16 -13.11 7.83
C ARG A 78 -13.86 -14.44 8.08
N GLU A 79 -15.09 -14.61 7.58
CA GLU A 79 -15.90 -15.80 7.87
C GLU A 79 -16.02 -16.76 6.67
N ILE A 80 -15.60 -16.34 5.48
CA ILE A 80 -15.84 -17.07 4.23
C ILE A 80 -14.59 -17.73 3.67
N ASP A 81 -13.41 -17.17 3.93
CA ASP A 81 -12.14 -17.67 3.41
C ASP A 81 -10.99 -17.33 4.38
N PRO A 82 -10.68 -18.20 5.35
CA PRO A 82 -9.67 -17.93 6.36
C PRO A 82 -8.25 -17.78 5.78
N VAL A 83 -7.97 -18.41 4.64
CA VAL A 83 -6.66 -18.31 3.97
C VAL A 83 -6.51 -16.95 3.30
N THR A 84 -7.54 -16.48 2.59
CA THR A 84 -7.51 -15.12 2.02
C THR A 84 -7.52 -14.07 3.13
N TYR A 85 -8.28 -14.30 4.21
CA TYR A 85 -8.26 -13.43 5.38
C TYR A 85 -6.87 -13.27 6.00
N GLU A 86 -6.13 -14.36 6.17
CA GLU A 86 -4.77 -14.30 6.70
C GLU A 86 -3.85 -13.46 5.81
N ILE A 87 -3.91 -13.67 4.48
CA ILE A 87 -3.10 -12.89 3.52
C ILE A 87 -3.44 -11.40 3.60
N VAL A 88 -4.72 -11.06 3.52
CA VAL A 88 -5.19 -9.66 3.53
C VAL A 88 -4.88 -9.00 4.87
N LEU A 89 -5.00 -9.72 5.99
CA LEU A 89 -4.65 -9.20 7.31
C LEU A 89 -3.16 -8.94 7.45
N SER A 90 -2.31 -9.80 6.89
CA SER A 90 -0.86 -9.57 6.85
C SER A 90 -0.57 -8.29 6.09
N ILE A 91 -1.09 -8.14 4.87
CA ILE A 91 -0.86 -6.94 4.06
C ILE A 91 -1.35 -5.69 4.80
N LEU A 92 -2.57 -5.73 5.37
CA LEU A 92 -3.07 -4.61 6.20
C LEU A 92 -2.12 -4.23 7.34
N THR A 93 -1.43 -5.22 7.93
CA THR A 93 -0.47 -4.96 9.02
C THR A 93 0.74 -4.21 8.48
N ASP A 94 1.27 -4.65 7.33
CA ASP A 94 2.39 -4.01 6.66
C ASP A 94 2.03 -2.57 6.23
N GLU A 95 0.84 -2.34 5.65
CA GLU A 95 0.42 -0.98 5.26
C GLU A 95 0.31 0.00 6.44
N ILE A 96 -0.10 -0.49 7.63
CA ILE A 96 -0.18 0.33 8.84
C ILE A 96 1.22 0.69 9.35
N GLU A 97 2.17 -0.25 9.26
CA GLU A 97 3.58 0.01 9.58
C GLU A 97 4.17 1.03 8.59
N HIS A 98 3.92 0.87 7.29
CA HIS A 98 4.34 1.81 6.27
C HIS A 98 3.81 3.24 6.51
N GLU A 99 2.53 3.40 6.87
CA GLU A 99 1.99 4.72 7.21
C GLU A 99 2.73 5.34 8.40
N GLU A 100 2.95 4.57 9.47
CA GLU A 100 3.63 5.04 10.69
C GLU A 100 5.08 5.45 10.42
N ASP A 101 5.83 4.64 9.66
CA ASP A 101 7.21 4.94 9.26
C ASP A 101 7.29 6.26 8.50
N LEU A 102 6.36 6.51 7.57
CA LEU A 102 6.32 7.75 6.79
C LEU A 102 5.91 8.96 7.63
N GLU A 103 4.94 8.80 8.53
CA GLU A 103 4.53 9.86 9.47
C GLU A 103 5.67 10.24 10.42
N ALA A 104 6.43 9.25 10.92
CA ALA A 104 7.59 9.47 11.77
C ALA A 104 8.68 10.28 11.03
N ILE A 105 8.92 10.00 9.75
CA ILE A 105 9.85 10.79 8.92
C ILE A 105 9.38 12.24 8.79
N VAL A 106 8.07 12.47 8.62
CA VAL A 106 7.51 13.83 8.55
C VAL A 106 7.71 14.58 9.87
N GLU A 107 7.44 13.93 11.01
CA GLU A 107 7.66 14.51 12.33
C GLU A 107 9.14 14.89 12.55
N ASP A 108 10.07 13.99 12.21
CA ASP A 108 11.50 14.25 12.31
C ASP A 108 11.94 15.46 11.48
N ILE A 109 11.41 15.59 10.25
CA ILE A 109 11.68 16.75 9.39
C ILE A 109 11.18 18.04 10.04
N GLN A 110 9.97 18.03 10.61
CA GLN A 110 9.41 19.19 11.29
C GLN A 110 10.25 19.59 12.51
N LEU A 111 10.61 18.63 13.36
CA LEU A 111 11.48 18.85 14.52
C LEU A 111 12.85 19.42 14.11
N MET A 112 13.44 18.92 13.01
CA MET A 112 14.70 19.46 12.49
C MET A 112 14.57 20.91 12.00
N LYS A 113 13.43 21.28 11.41
CA LYS A 113 13.15 22.66 10.98
C LYS A 113 12.97 23.61 12.17
N GLU A 114 12.28 23.17 13.23
CA GLU A 114 12.04 23.97 14.43
C GLU A 114 13.29 24.21 15.28
N ARG A 115 14.25 23.27 15.25
CA ARG A 115 15.53 23.39 15.97
C ARG A 115 16.55 24.35 15.31
N ARG A 116 16.19 24.99 14.19
CA ARG A 116 17.05 25.85 13.40
C ARG A 116 16.74 27.34 13.59
#